data_AF-A0AB39NYD2-F1
#
_entry.id   AF-A0AB39NYD2-F1
#
_cell.length_a   1.000
_cell.length_b   1.000
_cell.length_c   1.000
_cell.angle_alpha   90.00
_cell.angle_beta   90.00
_cell.angle_gamma   90.00
#
_symmetry.space_group_name_H-M   'P 1'
#
loop_
_entity.id
_entity.type
_entity.pdbx_description
1 polymer ?
#
loop_
_entity_poly.entity_id
_entity_poly.type
_entity_poly.pdbx_seq_one_letter_code
_entity_poly.pdbx_strand_id
1 'polypeptide(L)'
;MGDGKLVGIVLVSHSAAVASSVAELAQGLSGAGASVPVAPAGGTESGDLGTSAELIAAAAASVDRGAGVAVLTDLGSAVLTVKALLAEGDGLPENTRLVDAPFLEGAVAAVVTASTGADLDAVAAAASEAYGYRKV
;
A
#
# COMPACT_ATOMS: atom_id res chain seq x y z
N MET A 1 5.44 -8.09 23.85
CA MET A 1 5.06 -8.03 22.42
C MET A 1 6.16 -7.23 21.78
N GLY A 2 6.99 -7.86 20.95
CA GLY A 2 8.17 -7.16 20.42
C GLY A 2 7.72 -5.92 19.65
N ASP A 3 8.42 -4.81 19.84
CA ASP A 3 8.40 -3.64 18.94
C ASP A 3 9.01 -4.06 17.59
N GLY A 4 8.41 -5.06 16.96
CA GLY A 4 8.75 -5.51 15.62
C GLY A 4 8.34 -4.42 14.65
N LYS A 5 9.28 -4.00 13.80
CA LYS A 5 9.00 -3.10 12.69
C LYS A 5 7.87 -3.71 11.85
N LEU A 6 6.81 -2.95 11.62
CA LEU A 6 5.68 -3.38 10.79
C LEU A 6 5.92 -3.02 9.32
N VAL A 7 5.41 -3.83 8.41
CA VAL A 7 5.37 -3.52 6.97
C VAL A 7 4.54 -2.26 6.75
N GLY A 8 5.09 -1.29 6.02
CA GLY A 8 4.37 -0.10 5.59
C GLY A 8 3.49 -0.38 4.38
N ILE A 9 2.34 0.28 4.30
CA ILE A 9 1.38 0.11 3.20
C ILE A 9 1.21 1.44 2.48
N VAL A 10 1.41 1.47 1.17
CA VAL A 10 1.10 2.62 0.31
C VAL A 10 -0.05 2.24 -0.61
N LEU A 11 -1.09 3.08 -0.63
CA LEU A 11 -2.26 2.88 -1.48
C LEU A 11 -2.28 3.93 -2.59
N VAL A 12 -1.93 3.50 -3.80
CA VAL A 12 -1.79 4.36 -4.97
C VAL A 12 -3.07 4.33 -5.81
N SER A 13 -3.67 5.50 -6.04
CA SER A 13 -4.85 5.62 -6.89
C SER A 13 -4.78 6.83 -7.82
N HIS A 14 -5.53 6.80 -8.91
CA HIS A 14 -5.77 7.98 -9.71
C HIS A 14 -6.51 9.09 -8.94
N SER A 15 -7.22 8.74 -7.86
CA SER A 15 -8.00 9.68 -7.06
C SER A 15 -7.48 9.74 -5.63
N ALA A 16 -7.14 10.94 -5.17
CA ALA A 16 -6.80 11.20 -3.76
C ALA A 16 -7.91 10.74 -2.80
N ALA A 17 -9.18 10.99 -3.18
CA ALA A 17 -10.34 10.60 -2.38
C ALA A 17 -10.48 9.08 -2.26
N VAL A 18 -10.26 8.35 -3.36
CA VAL A 18 -10.30 6.88 -3.35
C VAL A 18 -9.15 6.32 -2.51
N ALA A 19 -7.91 6.74 -2.75
CA ALA A 19 -6.76 6.28 -1.95
C ALA A 19 -6.98 6.50 -0.44
N SER A 20 -7.47 7.69 -0.06
CA SER A 20 -7.73 8.03 1.34
C SER A 20 -8.84 7.18 1.94
N SER A 21 -9.95 7.02 1.22
CA SER A 21 -11.10 6.22 1.69
C SER A 21 -10.73 4.75 1.88
N VAL A 22 -9.92 4.18 0.98
CA VAL A 22 -9.44 2.80 1.11
C VAL A 22 -8.47 2.67 2.30
N ALA A 23 -7.59 3.65 2.53
CA ALA A 23 -6.68 3.66 3.67
C ALA A 23 -7.46 3.67 5.00
N GLU A 24 -8.43 4.58 5.13
CA GLU A 24 -9.30 4.70 6.31
C GLU A 24 -10.09 3.41 6.55
N LEU A 25 -10.67 2.83 5.50
CA LEU A 25 -11.41 1.57 5.61
C LEU A 25 -10.50 0.42 6.05
N ALA A 26 -9.34 0.26 5.41
CA ALA A 26 -8.40 -0.81 5.74
C ALA A 26 -7.88 -0.70 7.18
N GLN A 27 -7.56 0.52 7.64
CA GLN A 27 -7.19 0.77 9.03
C GLN A 27 -8.33 0.46 9.99
N GLY A 28 -9.55 0.93 9.71
CA GLY A 28 -10.72 0.68 10.54
C GLY A 28 -11.09 -0.80 10.68
N LEU A 29 -10.84 -1.61 9.64
CA LEU A 29 -11.09 -3.05 9.64
C LEU A 29 -9.96 -3.90 10.25
N SER A 30 -8.77 -3.31 10.47
CA SER A 30 -7.60 -4.02 11.02
C SER A 30 -7.73 -4.43 12.50
N GLY A 31 -8.76 -3.93 13.20
CA GLY A 31 -9.08 -4.28 14.59
C GLY A 31 -8.13 -3.62 15.61
N ALA A 32 -8.09 -4.16 16.84
CA ALA A 32 -7.27 -3.64 17.95
C ALA A 32 -5.79 -4.09 17.90
N GLY A 33 -5.28 -4.44 16.71
CA GLY A 33 -3.88 -4.82 16.50
C GLY A 33 -2.92 -3.65 16.63
N ALA A 34 -1.65 -3.87 16.25
CA ALA A 34 -0.68 -2.78 16.21
C ALA A 34 -1.03 -1.78 15.09
N SER A 35 -0.76 -0.50 15.32
CA SER A 35 -1.06 0.57 14.35
C SER A 35 -0.16 0.44 13.12
N VAL A 36 -0.66 -0.19 12.06
CA VAL A 36 0.04 -0.32 10.77
C VAL A 36 0.22 1.07 10.15
N PRO A 37 1.44 1.44 9.71
CA PRO A 37 1.64 2.66 8.95
C PRO A 37 1.07 2.49 7.54
N VAL A 38 0.00 3.24 7.25
CA VAL A 38 -0.68 3.25 5.95
C VAL A 38 -0.69 4.69 5.43
N ALA A 39 -0.28 4.89 4.18
CA ALA A 39 -0.31 6.20 3.53
C ALA A 39 -1.03 6.13 2.17
N PRO A 40 -2.03 6.99 1.92
CA PRO A 40 -2.61 7.16 0.60
C PRO A 40 -1.69 8.01 -0.29
N ALA A 41 -1.59 7.65 -1.57
CA ALA A 41 -0.94 8.45 -2.61
C ALA A 41 -1.85 8.48 -3.83
N GLY A 42 -2.66 9.52 -3.99
CA GLY A 42 -3.54 9.59 -5.15
C GLY A 42 -3.73 10.96 -5.74
N GLY A 43 -4.03 10.97 -7.04
CA GLY A 43 -4.10 12.18 -7.84
C GLY A 43 -2.74 12.70 -8.28
N THR A 44 -2.77 13.85 -8.95
CA THR A 44 -1.58 14.66 -9.25
C THR A 44 -1.30 15.62 -8.09
N GLU A 45 -0.15 16.31 -8.11
CA GLU A 45 0.19 17.34 -7.13
C GLU A 45 -0.79 18.53 -7.14
N SER A 46 -1.50 18.73 -8.26
CA SER A 46 -2.56 19.75 -8.38
C SER A 46 -3.92 19.29 -7.82
N GLY A 47 -4.02 18.03 -7.38
CA GLY A 47 -5.24 17.43 -6.84
C GLY A 47 -6.19 16.84 -7.89
N ASP A 48 -5.82 16.87 -9.17
CA ASP A 48 -6.60 16.28 -10.26
C ASP A 48 -6.48 14.75 -10.30
N LEU A 49 -7.33 14.09 -11.09
CA LEU A 49 -7.17 12.66 -11.35
C LEU A 49 -5.86 12.39 -12.09
N GLY A 50 -5.07 11.44 -11.58
CA GLY A 50 -3.77 11.09 -12.13
C GLY A 50 -2.87 10.46 -11.08
N THR A 51 -1.59 10.32 -11.40
CA THR A 51 -0.61 9.71 -10.50
C THR A 51 0.63 10.59 -10.46
N SER A 52 1.16 10.86 -9.27
CA SER A 52 2.43 11.57 -9.06
C SER A 52 3.46 10.65 -8.44
N ALA A 53 4.65 10.62 -9.04
CA ALA A 53 5.80 9.87 -8.54
C ALA A 53 6.26 10.42 -7.18
N GLU A 54 6.21 11.74 -7.01
CA GLU A 54 6.58 12.49 -5.82
C GLU A 54 5.67 12.14 -4.64
N LEU A 55 4.35 12.11 -4.87
CA LEU A 55 3.39 11.70 -3.84
C LEU A 55 3.59 10.24 -3.42
N ILE A 56 3.88 9.34 -4.37
CA ILE A 56 4.16 7.93 -4.07
C ILE A 56 5.44 7.79 -3.25
N ALA A 57 6.53 8.45 -3.66
CA ALA A 57 7.81 8.42 -2.96
C ALA A 57 7.68 8.97 -1.53
N ALA A 58 6.99 10.10 -1.36
CA ALA A 58 6.73 10.69 -0.06
C ALA A 58 5.88 9.77 0.83
N ALA A 59 4.84 9.16 0.29
CA ALA A 59 4.01 8.20 1.01
C ALA A 59 4.83 6.98 1.47
N ALA A 60 5.64 6.40 0.57
CA ALA A 60 6.50 5.27 0.88
C ALA A 60 7.53 5.60 1.99
N ALA A 61 8.19 6.74 1.90
CA ALA A 61 9.11 7.21 2.94
C ALA A 61 8.41 7.42 4.29
N SER A 62 7.16 7.86 4.30
CA SER A 62 6.40 8.11 5.55
C SER A 62 5.98 6.83 6.29
N VAL A 63 5.84 5.72 5.57
CA VAL A 63 5.40 4.44 6.13
C VAL A 63 6.54 3.46 6.38
N ASP A 64 7.73 3.70 5.83
CA ASP A 64 8.87 2.81 6.03
C ASP A 64 9.33 2.80 7.49
N ARG A 65 9.25 1.61 8.10
CA ARG A 65 9.77 1.33 9.45
C ARG A 65 10.96 0.37 9.43
N GLY A 66 11.43 -0.01 8.25
CA GLY A 66 12.53 -0.96 8.03
C GLY A 66 12.11 -2.44 8.02
N ALA A 67 10.82 -2.73 7.86
CA ALA A 67 10.31 -4.08 7.57
C ALA A 67 9.88 -4.26 6.10
N GLY A 68 10.12 -3.25 5.26
CA GLY A 68 9.67 -3.19 3.88
C GLY A 68 8.35 -2.44 3.70
N VAL A 69 8.04 -2.15 2.44
CA VAL A 69 6.85 -1.39 2.05
C VAL A 69 6.09 -2.15 0.96
N ALA A 70 4.81 -2.42 1.19
CA ALA A 70 3.89 -2.96 0.19
C ALA A 70 3.13 -1.82 -0.47
N VAL A 71 3.25 -1.73 -1.80
CA VAL A 71 2.54 -0.74 -2.62
C VAL A 71 1.43 -1.45 -3.38
N LEU A 72 0.19 -1.03 -3.17
CA LEU A 72 -0.96 -1.47 -3.95
C LEU A 72 -1.44 -0.33 -4.85
N THR A 73 -1.86 -0.67 -6.06
CA THR A 73 -2.26 0.29 -7.09
C THR A 73 -3.65 -0.03 -7.62
N ASP A 74 -4.40 0.98 -8.07
CA ASP A 74 -5.74 0.77 -8.63
C ASP A 74 -5.74 0.25 -10.07
N LEU A 75 -5.28 1.05 -11.04
CA LEU A 75 -5.45 0.85 -12.47
C LEU A 75 -4.16 1.13 -13.23
N GLY A 76 -4.11 0.67 -14.49
CA GLY A 76 -2.88 0.46 -15.26
C GLY A 76 -1.82 1.58 -15.28
N SER A 77 -2.18 2.86 -15.41
CA SER A 77 -1.16 3.93 -15.42
C SER A 77 -0.45 4.10 -14.07
N ALA A 78 -1.16 3.91 -12.95
CA ALA A 78 -0.56 3.94 -11.62
C ALA A 78 0.44 2.79 -11.44
N VAL A 79 0.12 1.60 -11.97
CA VAL A 79 1.02 0.44 -12.01
C VAL A 79 2.33 0.80 -12.75
N LEU A 80 2.24 1.46 -13.90
CA LEU A 80 3.41 1.85 -14.69
C LEU A 80 4.29 2.86 -13.96
N THR A 81 3.70 3.84 -13.28
CA THR A 81 4.44 4.81 -12.46
C THR A 81 5.21 4.13 -11.34
N VAL A 82 4.56 3.22 -10.59
CA VAL A 82 5.24 2.48 -9.51
C VAL A 82 6.35 1.57 -10.06
N LYS A 83 6.13 0.91 -11.21
CA LYS A 83 7.17 0.09 -11.86
C LYS A 83 8.38 0.92 -12.29
N ALA A 84 8.17 2.14 -12.79
CA ALA A 84 9.25 3.05 -13.16
C ALA A 84 10.08 3.43 -11.91
N LEU A 85 9.41 3.85 -10.83
CA LEU A 85 10.06 4.18 -9.55
C LEU A 85 10.90 3.03 -8.99
N LEU A 86 10.37 1.79 -9.06
CA LEU A 86 11.09 0.59 -8.62
C LEU A 86 12.31 0.29 -9.50
N ALA A 87 12.26 0.60 -10.80
CA ALA A 87 13.35 0.35 -11.73
C ALA A 87 14.48 1.39 -11.62
N GLU A 88 14.15 2.63 -11.26
CA GLU A 88 15.12 3.71 -11.02
C GLU A 88 15.95 3.47 -9.76
N GLY A 89 15.32 2.95 -8.69
CA GLY A 89 16.01 2.42 -7.52
C GLY A 89 16.46 3.45 -6.48
N ASP A 90 16.17 4.73 -6.67
CA ASP A 90 16.47 5.83 -5.74
C ASP A 90 15.24 6.57 -5.19
N GLY A 91 14.06 6.37 -5.80
CA GLY A 91 12.82 7.04 -5.41
C GLY A 91 11.99 6.35 -4.32
N LEU A 92 12.31 5.11 -3.95
CA LEU A 92 11.54 4.31 -2.99
C LEU A 92 12.45 3.69 -1.92
N PRO A 93 11.94 3.46 -0.68
CA PRO A 93 12.68 2.75 0.35
C PRO A 93 13.18 1.38 -0.10
N GLU A 94 14.28 0.92 0.50
CA GLU A 94 14.76 -0.45 0.30
C GLU A 94 13.66 -1.46 0.67
N ASN A 95 13.62 -2.59 -0.06
CA ASN A 95 12.60 -3.62 0.14
C ASN A 95 11.15 -3.11 -0.06
N THR A 96 10.95 -2.14 -0.96
CA THR A 96 9.62 -1.76 -1.46
C THR A 96 9.16 -2.74 -2.54
N ARG A 97 7.90 -3.18 -2.49
CA ARG A 97 7.32 -4.14 -3.44
C ARG A 97 5.98 -3.63 -3.97
N LEU A 98 5.85 -3.60 -5.28
CA LEU A 98 4.54 -3.52 -5.93
C LEU A 98 3.82 -4.86 -5.78
N VAL A 99 2.66 -4.85 -5.15
CA VAL A 99 1.85 -6.04 -4.87
C VAL A 99 0.71 -6.11 -5.86
N ASP A 100 0.65 -7.22 -6.61
CA ASP A 100 -0.42 -7.50 -7.57
C ASP A 100 -1.64 -8.03 -6.82
N ALA A 101 -2.61 -7.14 -6.58
CA ALA A 101 -3.82 -7.43 -5.81
C ALA A 101 -4.97 -6.48 -6.21
N PRO A 102 -6.24 -6.88 -6.04
CA PRO A 102 -7.37 -5.96 -6.13
C PRO A 102 -7.22 -4.82 -5.11
N PHE A 103 -7.39 -3.58 -5.55
CA PHE A 103 -7.01 -2.41 -4.75
C PHE A 103 -7.64 -2.35 -3.35
N LEU A 104 -8.97 -2.47 -3.26
CA LEU A 104 -9.69 -2.36 -1.98
C LEU A 104 -9.55 -3.64 -1.14
N GLU A 105 -9.97 -4.78 -1.67
CA GLU A 105 -9.92 -6.05 -0.92
C GLU A 105 -8.50 -6.44 -0.52
N GLY A 106 -7.53 -6.23 -1.42
CA GLY A 106 -6.11 -6.47 -1.18
C GLY A 106 -5.54 -5.53 -0.12
N ALA A 107 -5.93 -4.24 -0.11
CA ALA A 107 -5.50 -3.30 0.92
C ALA A 107 -5.97 -3.71 2.30
N VAL A 108 -7.24 -4.13 2.44
CA VAL A 108 -7.78 -4.62 3.71
C VAL A 108 -7.00 -5.86 4.17
N ALA A 109 -6.80 -6.85 3.28
CA ALA A 109 -6.06 -8.07 3.62
C ALA A 109 -4.60 -7.78 4.00
N ALA A 110 -3.94 -6.87 3.28
CA ALA A 110 -2.57 -6.46 3.54
C ALA A 110 -2.43 -5.77 4.91
N VAL A 111 -3.30 -4.81 5.22
CA VAL A 111 -3.27 -4.08 6.51
C VAL A 111 -3.60 -5.01 7.68
N VAL A 112 -4.60 -5.88 7.55
CA VAL A 112 -4.94 -6.87 8.59
C VAL A 112 -3.76 -7.81 8.84
N THR A 113 -3.08 -8.27 7.80
CA THR A 113 -1.93 -9.18 7.92
C THR A 113 -0.70 -8.46 8.50
N ALA A 114 -0.44 -7.24 8.07
CA ALA A 114 0.64 -6.42 8.62
C ALA A 114 0.43 -6.13 10.11
N SER A 115 -0.81 -5.95 10.56
CA SER A 115 -1.12 -5.64 11.98
C SER A 115 -0.78 -6.77 12.94
N THR A 116 -0.62 -8.01 12.44
CA THR A 116 -0.16 -9.16 13.22
C THR A 116 1.36 -9.24 13.33
N GLY A 117 2.11 -8.31 12.71
CA GLY A 117 3.56 -8.35 12.62
C GLY A 117 4.11 -9.33 11.59
N ALA A 118 3.28 -9.73 10.60
CA ALA A 118 3.73 -10.57 9.50
C ALA A 118 4.73 -9.81 8.60
N ASP A 119 5.60 -10.57 7.93
CA ASP A 119 6.59 -10.01 7.01
C ASP A 119 5.99 -9.59 5.66
N LEU A 120 6.81 -8.94 4.83
CA LEU A 120 6.38 -8.41 3.53
C LEU A 120 5.90 -9.51 2.57
N ASP A 121 6.45 -10.72 2.66
CA ASP A 121 6.03 -11.85 1.81
C ASP A 121 4.63 -12.32 2.19
N ALA A 122 4.36 -12.48 3.48
CA ALA A 122 3.04 -12.84 3.99
C ALA A 122 2.00 -11.74 3.71
N VAL A 123 2.37 -10.47 3.87
CA VAL A 123 1.49 -9.32 3.54
C VAL A 123 1.14 -9.30 2.05
N ALA A 124 2.14 -9.49 1.18
CA ALA A 124 1.91 -9.55 -0.27
C ALA A 124 1.04 -10.75 -0.67
N ALA A 125 1.28 -11.93 -0.08
CA ALA A 125 0.48 -13.12 -0.34
C ALA A 125 -0.99 -12.92 0.06
N ALA A 126 -1.25 -12.42 1.26
CA ALA A 126 -2.61 -12.15 1.74
C ALA A 126 -3.36 -11.14 0.86
N ALA A 127 -2.66 -10.10 0.40
CA ALA A 127 -3.23 -9.13 -0.54
C ALA A 127 -3.62 -9.80 -1.87
N SER A 128 -2.73 -10.61 -2.45
CA SER A 128 -3.00 -11.31 -3.72
C SER A 128 -4.10 -12.37 -3.60
N GLU A 129 -4.24 -13.06 -2.46
CA GLU A 129 -5.34 -13.99 -2.22
C GLU A 129 -6.73 -13.34 -2.33
N ALA A 130 -6.81 -12.01 -2.17
CA ALA A 130 -8.04 -11.26 -2.35
C ALA A 130 -8.66 -11.37 -3.76
N TYR A 131 -7.91 -11.78 -4.80
CA TYR A 131 -8.48 -12.15 -6.10
C TYR A 131 -9.54 -13.25 -5.98
N GLY A 132 -9.42 -14.11 -4.98
CA GLY A 132 -10.33 -15.21 -4.69
C GLY A 132 -11.56 -14.83 -3.86
N TYR A 133 -11.73 -13.56 -3.46
CA TYR A 133 -12.84 -13.12 -2.60
C TYR A 133 -14.18 -13.08 -3.34
N ARG A 134 -14.72 -14.27 -3.59
CA ARG A 134 -16.03 -14.50 -4.17
C ARG A 134 -17.12 -14.02 -3.22
N LYS A 135 -18.01 -13.17 -3.72
CA LYS A 135 -19.19 -12.71 -2.97
C LYS A 135 -20.36 -13.70 -3.10
N VAL A 136 -20.26 -14.64 -4.06
CA VAL A 136 -21.14 -15.80 -4.29
C VAL A 136 -20.37 -16.99 -4.87
#